data_AF-A0A4Y9QNT5-F1
#
_entry.id   AF-A0A4Y9QNT5-F1
#
_cell.length_a   1.000
_cell.length_b   1.000
_cell.length_c   1.000
_cell.angle_alpha   90.00
_cell.angle_beta   90.00
_cell.angle_gamma   90.00
#
_symmetry.space_group_name_H-M   'P 1'
#
loop_
_entity.id
_entity.type
_entity.pdbx_description
1 polymer ?
#
loop_
_entity_poly.entity_id
_entity_poly.type
_entity_poly.pdbx_seq_one_letter_code
_entity_poly.pdbx_strand_id
1 'polypeptide(L)'
;MHGCAPTQWWRGAVAKARLRPPKQTEGCRHVTKEPALDRASDHVAGLAERLLQRADAAGVFPTPLDSVAEVVGIEEVLDISELPAAVKPRRPSFLRRVVGALLYREEVAFIDYGQSQVRARFTEAHEIAHRAIPWHQASHELFLDDDRALDPETELELEAEANIMAAHLLFQGARFHDRALSYELSLATPTLLAPQFGTSMHATIRYYVEHHPESVALAIVGQFATSDDTVPVWNALASPTFIAEHGPFSRWFPGNRLAIGSGADVRPLGQVAHRALHGESHPELELRRTALDGEVRRYKAEAFYNQRCVFVLVTPRSGLRLGRRVRLAG
;
A
#
# COMPACT_ATOMS: atom_id res chain seq x y z
N MET A 1 -23.02 42.13 25.24
CA MET A 1 -21.72 42.72 25.64
C MET A 1 -20.94 41.66 26.41
N HIS A 2 -19.60 41.69 26.30
CA HIS A 2 -18.60 40.78 26.90
C HIS A 2 -18.39 39.49 26.08
N GLY A 3 -17.31 39.30 25.30
CA GLY A 3 -15.99 39.91 25.33
C GLY A 3 -15.11 39.25 26.38
N CYS A 4 -14.40 38.17 26.02
CA CYS A 4 -13.26 37.68 26.80
C CYS A 4 -12.19 37.11 25.86
N ALA A 5 -11.02 37.73 25.92
CA ALA A 5 -9.81 37.44 25.15
C ALA A 5 -8.89 36.47 25.94
N PRO A 6 -7.83 35.92 25.31
CA PRO A 6 -7.12 34.73 25.76
C PRO A 6 -5.97 35.03 26.72
N THR A 7 -5.71 34.10 27.64
CA THR A 7 -4.60 34.13 28.59
C THR A 7 -3.30 33.63 27.95
N GLN A 8 -2.31 34.52 27.90
CA GLN A 8 -0.88 34.26 27.69
C GLN A 8 -0.19 33.92 29.01
N TRP A 9 0.53 32.79 29.11
CA TRP A 9 1.65 32.54 30.02
C TRP A 9 2.46 31.40 29.36
N TRP A 10 3.70 31.53 28.88
CA TRP A 10 4.94 31.94 29.56
C TRP A 10 6.01 32.36 28.54
N ARG A 11 6.73 33.46 28.81
CA ARG A 11 8.07 33.76 28.29
C ARG A 11 9.04 33.78 29.47
N GLY A 12 10.22 33.21 29.29
CA GLY A 12 11.43 33.66 29.99
C GLY A 12 12.37 32.56 30.47
N ALA A 13 13.43 32.30 29.71
CA ALA A 13 14.83 32.38 30.18
C ALA A 13 15.79 31.97 29.05
N VAL A 14 16.54 32.95 28.54
CA VAL A 14 17.66 32.77 27.62
C VAL A 14 18.92 32.56 28.45
N ALA A 15 19.58 31.41 28.31
CA ALA A 15 20.97 31.22 28.73
C ALA A 15 21.82 30.84 27.52
N LYS A 16 22.78 31.71 27.18
CA LYS A 16 23.75 31.54 26.10
C LYS A 16 24.76 30.44 26.46
N ALA A 17 24.61 29.24 25.92
CA ALA A 17 25.69 28.26 25.84
C ALA A 17 26.34 28.35 24.45
N ARG A 18 27.61 28.77 24.39
CA ARG A 18 28.43 28.73 23.17
C ARG A 18 28.67 27.27 22.79
N LEU A 19 28.00 26.79 21.74
CA LEU A 19 28.28 25.48 21.16
C LEU A 19 29.60 25.57 20.36
N ARG A 20 30.62 24.81 20.81
CA ARG A 20 31.80 24.48 19.99
C ARG A 20 31.35 23.66 18.77
N PRO A 21 31.97 23.81 17.60
CA PRO A 21 31.67 22.93 16.47
C PRO A 21 32.12 21.49 16.81
N PRO A 22 31.33 20.46 16.46
CA PRO A 22 31.74 19.08 16.65
C PRO A 22 32.93 18.77 15.74
N LYS A 23 33.93 18.11 16.32
CA LYS A 23 35.08 17.53 15.60
C LYS A 23 34.55 16.54 14.58
N GLN A 24 35.11 16.60 13.36
CA GLN A 24 34.95 15.57 12.35
C GLN A 24 35.41 14.22 12.93
N THR A 25 34.47 13.31 13.14
CA THR A 25 34.77 11.89 13.33
C THR A 25 34.47 11.17 12.03
N GLU A 26 35.50 10.49 11.54
CA GLU A 26 35.56 9.74 10.31
C GLU A 26 34.50 8.63 10.24
N GLY A 27 33.96 8.42 9.04
CA GLY A 27 33.61 7.09 8.53
C GLY A 27 32.40 6.37 9.14
N CYS A 28 31.19 6.92 8.99
CA CYS A 28 29.99 6.07 8.98
C CYS A 28 29.62 5.79 7.51
N ARG A 29 29.96 4.60 7.01
CA ARG A 29 29.46 4.14 5.71
C ARG A 29 27.95 4.05 5.82
N HIS A 30 27.23 4.88 5.07
CA HIS A 30 25.82 4.67 4.80
C HIS A 30 25.69 3.31 4.09
N VAL A 31 25.34 2.27 4.85
CA VAL A 31 24.81 1.04 4.28
C VAL A 31 23.43 1.40 3.76
N THR A 32 23.29 1.45 2.44
CA THR A 32 21.98 1.52 1.80
C THR A 32 21.19 0.29 2.24
N LYS A 33 20.09 0.49 3.00
CA LYS A 33 19.19 -0.59 3.47
C LYS A 33 18.43 -1.29 2.32
N GLU A 34 18.57 -0.83 1.08
CA GLU A 34 17.76 -1.25 -0.08
C GLU A 34 17.96 -2.71 -0.60
N PRO A 35 19.09 -3.43 -0.43
CA PRO A 35 19.22 -4.79 -1.00
C PRO A 35 18.71 -5.93 -0.10
N ALA A 36 18.35 -5.67 1.16
CA ALA A 36 17.91 -6.70 2.11
C ALA A 36 16.39 -6.95 2.04
N LEU A 37 15.60 -5.89 1.93
CA LEU A 37 14.13 -5.95 1.80
C LEU A 37 13.69 -6.64 0.50
N ASP A 38 14.45 -6.48 -0.58
CA ASP A 38 14.18 -7.10 -1.88
C ASP A 38 14.29 -8.64 -1.82
N ARG A 39 15.33 -9.15 -1.13
CA ARG A 39 15.54 -10.59 -0.95
C ARG A 39 14.52 -11.23 0.01
N ALA A 40 14.12 -10.50 1.06
CA ALA A 40 13.07 -10.95 1.96
C ALA A 40 11.72 -11.03 1.23
N SER A 41 11.41 -10.03 0.41
CA SER A 41 10.19 -9.98 -0.42
C SER A 41 10.11 -11.17 -1.38
N ASP A 42 11.20 -11.49 -2.09
CA ASP A 42 11.27 -12.65 -2.99
C ASP A 42 11.07 -13.98 -2.24
N HIS A 43 11.65 -14.11 -1.05
CA HIS A 43 11.51 -15.31 -0.24
C HIS A 43 10.06 -15.50 0.23
N VAL A 44 9.44 -14.43 0.72
CA VAL A 44 8.03 -14.40 1.15
C VAL A 44 7.09 -14.71 -0.01
N ALA A 45 7.34 -14.15 -1.20
CA ALA A 45 6.60 -14.47 -2.42
C ALA A 45 6.71 -15.97 -2.78
N GLY A 46 7.92 -16.53 -2.67
CA GLY A 46 8.16 -17.97 -2.91
C GLY A 46 7.45 -18.87 -1.90
N LEU A 47 7.33 -18.45 -0.63
CA LEU A 47 6.55 -19.15 0.38
C LEU A 47 5.06 -19.14 0.04
N ALA A 48 4.52 -17.99 -0.38
CA ALA A 48 3.13 -17.86 -0.79
C ALA A 48 2.77 -18.80 -1.95
N GLU A 49 3.60 -18.88 -2.98
CA GLU A 49 3.37 -19.78 -4.12
C GLU A 49 3.38 -21.26 -3.70
N ARG A 50 4.32 -21.67 -2.85
CA ARG A 50 4.34 -23.04 -2.31
C ARG A 50 3.09 -23.35 -1.48
N LEU A 51 2.62 -22.39 -0.71
CA LEU A 51 1.43 -22.54 0.10
C LEU A 51 0.17 -22.69 -0.77
N LEU A 52 0.03 -21.87 -1.81
CA LEU A 52 -1.05 -21.99 -2.81
C LEU A 52 -1.05 -23.36 -3.50
N GLN A 53 0.12 -23.90 -3.83
CA GLN A 53 0.25 -25.22 -4.44
C GLN A 53 -0.17 -26.34 -3.49
N ARG A 54 0.27 -26.28 -2.21
CA ARG A 54 -0.10 -27.27 -1.19
C ARG A 54 -1.60 -27.26 -0.89
N ALA A 55 -2.25 -26.10 -0.98
CA ALA A 55 -3.67 -25.91 -0.77
C ALA A 55 -4.53 -26.21 -2.01
N ASP A 56 -3.93 -26.62 -3.14
CA ASP A 56 -4.61 -26.77 -4.45
C ASP A 56 -5.39 -25.49 -4.88
N ALA A 57 -4.90 -24.33 -4.43
CA ALA A 57 -5.52 -23.02 -4.63
C ALA A 57 -4.92 -22.24 -5.81
N ALA A 58 -3.80 -22.72 -6.36
CA ALA A 58 -3.10 -22.09 -7.46
C ALA A 58 -3.96 -22.02 -8.73
N GLY A 59 -4.24 -20.81 -9.22
CA GLY A 59 -5.09 -20.57 -10.39
C GLY A 59 -6.59 -20.46 -10.10
N VAL A 60 -7.01 -20.67 -8.85
CA VAL A 60 -8.41 -20.53 -8.42
C VAL A 60 -8.66 -19.11 -7.92
N PHE A 61 -9.70 -18.45 -8.43
CA PHE A 61 -10.03 -17.07 -8.10
C PHE A 61 -11.53 -16.89 -7.81
N PRO A 62 -11.90 -16.19 -6.72
CA PRO A 62 -11.04 -15.73 -5.64
C PRO A 62 -10.30 -16.89 -4.94
N THR A 63 -9.08 -16.65 -4.45
CA THR A 63 -8.30 -17.69 -3.74
C THR A 63 -9.12 -18.28 -2.58
N PRO A 64 -9.30 -19.61 -2.48
CA PRO A 64 -10.01 -20.23 -1.36
C PRO A 64 -9.14 -20.17 -0.09
N LEU A 65 -9.33 -19.14 0.74
CA LEU A 65 -8.46 -18.92 1.91
C LEU A 65 -8.67 -19.96 3.01
N ASP A 66 -9.87 -20.54 3.16
CA ASP A 66 -10.11 -21.66 4.07
C ASP A 66 -9.16 -22.83 3.79
N SER A 67 -9.02 -23.25 2.52
CA SER A 67 -8.10 -24.31 2.11
C SER A 67 -6.64 -23.94 2.34
N VAL A 68 -6.30 -22.66 2.26
CA VAL A 68 -4.94 -22.15 2.54
C VAL A 68 -4.67 -22.16 4.05
N ALA A 69 -5.66 -21.77 4.86
CA ALA A 69 -5.62 -21.75 6.32
C ALA A 69 -5.43 -23.15 6.91
N GLU A 70 -6.15 -24.16 6.38
CA GLU A 70 -6.00 -25.56 6.77
C GLU A 70 -4.56 -26.08 6.63
N VAL A 71 -3.87 -25.70 5.53
CA VAL A 71 -2.49 -26.14 5.26
C VAL A 71 -1.47 -25.60 6.27
N VAL A 72 -1.78 -24.47 6.90
CA VAL A 72 -0.95 -23.85 7.96
C VAL A 72 -1.44 -24.16 9.37
N GLY A 73 -2.44 -25.05 9.50
CA GLY A 73 -2.97 -25.51 10.78
C GLY A 73 -3.82 -24.49 11.51
N ILE A 74 -4.48 -23.58 10.79
CA ILE A 74 -5.53 -22.73 11.37
C ILE A 74 -6.83 -23.54 11.30
N GLU A 75 -7.33 -23.98 12.45
CA GLU A 75 -8.49 -24.85 12.58
C GLU A 75 -9.82 -24.08 12.65
N GLU A 76 -9.80 -22.84 13.17
CA GLU A 76 -11.02 -22.03 13.29
C GLU A 76 -10.75 -20.53 13.10
N VAL A 77 -11.63 -19.86 12.34
CA VAL A 77 -11.63 -18.40 12.17
C VAL A 77 -12.87 -17.83 12.88
N LEU A 78 -12.70 -17.26 14.07
CA LEU A 78 -13.79 -16.77 14.91
C LEU A 78 -14.04 -15.27 14.74
N ASP A 79 -15.28 -14.81 14.89
CA ASP A 79 -15.55 -13.38 14.96
C ASP A 79 -14.98 -12.81 16.26
N ILE A 80 -14.32 -11.64 16.19
CA ILE A 80 -13.89 -10.90 17.38
C ILE A 80 -15.08 -10.56 18.30
N SER A 81 -16.29 -10.48 17.75
CA SER A 81 -17.53 -10.25 18.51
C SER A 81 -17.94 -11.45 19.38
N GLU A 82 -17.42 -12.64 19.09
CA GLU A 82 -17.71 -13.90 19.78
C GLU A 82 -16.66 -14.27 20.85
N LEU A 83 -15.68 -13.40 21.09
CA LEU A 83 -14.62 -13.63 22.09
C LEU A 83 -15.21 -13.94 23.49
N PRO A 84 -14.89 -15.11 24.10
CA PRO A 84 -15.29 -15.43 25.46
C PRO A 84 -14.77 -14.36 26.43
N ALA A 85 -15.60 -13.95 27.39
CA ALA A 85 -15.25 -12.91 28.37
C ALA A 85 -13.94 -13.18 29.15
N ALA A 86 -13.48 -14.42 29.18
CA ALA A 86 -12.23 -14.88 29.80
C ALA A 86 -10.95 -14.48 29.03
N VAL A 87 -11.03 -14.07 27.76
CA VAL A 87 -9.87 -13.60 26.95
C VAL A 87 -9.60 -12.10 27.13
N LYS A 88 -10.29 -11.43 28.07
CA LYS A 88 -9.89 -10.09 28.53
C LYS A 88 -8.90 -10.20 29.70
N PRO A 89 -7.59 -10.20 29.44
CA PRO A 89 -6.75 -9.26 30.16
C PRO A 89 -5.58 -8.67 29.35
N ARG A 90 -5.15 -7.48 29.79
CA ARG A 90 -3.94 -6.73 29.38
C ARG A 90 -3.83 -6.46 27.87
N ARG A 91 -4.43 -5.35 27.43
CA ARG A 91 -4.02 -4.67 26.19
C ARG A 91 -2.71 -3.93 26.45
N PRO A 92 -1.52 -4.43 26.06
CA PRO A 92 -0.35 -3.57 25.96
C PRO A 92 -0.65 -2.46 24.96
N SER A 93 -0.13 -1.27 25.21
CA SER A 93 -0.49 -0.02 24.54
C SER A 93 -0.21 0.00 23.02
N PHE A 94 0.52 -0.98 22.48
CA PHE A 94 0.86 -1.08 21.06
C PHE A 94 -0.27 -1.72 20.22
N LEU A 95 -1.13 -2.57 20.80
CA LEU A 95 -2.20 -3.30 20.09
C LEU A 95 -3.47 -2.47 19.81
N ARG A 96 -3.41 -1.14 19.85
CA ARG A 96 -4.60 -0.29 19.68
C ARG A 96 -5.07 -0.13 18.22
N ARG A 97 -4.39 -0.72 17.24
CA ARG A 97 -4.69 -0.46 15.83
C ARG A 97 -4.52 -1.64 14.85
N VAL A 98 -4.45 -2.86 15.36
CA VAL A 98 -4.56 -4.07 14.53
C VAL A 98 -6.05 -4.36 14.34
N VAL A 99 -6.49 -4.36 13.08
CA VAL A 99 -7.90 -4.42 12.67
C VAL A 99 -8.44 -5.86 12.61
N GLY A 100 -7.75 -6.82 13.21
CA GLY A 100 -8.24 -8.18 13.29
C GLY A 100 -7.16 -9.09 13.85
N ALA A 101 -7.22 -9.30 15.16
CA ALA A 101 -6.75 -10.46 15.91
C ALA A 101 -5.29 -10.70 16.30
N LEU A 102 -5.22 -11.27 17.49
CA LEU A 102 -4.17 -12.13 18.00
C LEU A 102 -4.40 -13.54 17.44
N LEU A 103 -3.35 -14.21 16.97
CA LEU A 103 -3.29 -15.68 17.03
C LEU A 103 -3.25 -16.09 18.51
N TYR A 104 -4.31 -16.70 19.02
CA TYR A 104 -4.32 -17.28 20.37
C TYR A 104 -4.16 -18.79 20.23
N ARG A 105 -3.07 -19.33 20.79
CA ARG A 105 -2.71 -20.78 20.78
C ARG A 105 -2.84 -21.40 19.38
N GLU A 106 -1.94 -21.03 18.47
CA GLU A 106 -1.56 -21.72 17.21
C GLU A 106 -2.62 -22.23 16.20
N GLU A 107 -3.90 -22.25 16.55
CA GLU A 107 -4.97 -23.00 15.86
C GLU A 107 -6.20 -22.11 15.57
N VAL A 108 -6.29 -20.91 16.17
CA VAL A 108 -7.47 -20.03 16.03
C VAL A 108 -7.07 -18.61 15.57
N ALA A 109 -7.65 -18.15 14.47
CA ALA A 109 -7.58 -16.76 14.00
C ALA A 109 -8.87 -16.02 14.36
N PHE A 110 -8.80 -14.72 14.69
CA PHE A 110 -10.03 -13.91 14.87
C PHE A 110 -10.16 -12.88 13.73
N ILE A 111 -11.38 -12.60 13.27
CA ILE A 111 -11.61 -11.58 12.24
C ILE A 111 -12.81 -10.74 12.66
N ASP A 112 -12.68 -9.41 12.56
CA ASP A 112 -13.84 -8.53 12.72
C ASP A 112 -14.66 -8.55 11.42
N TYR A 113 -15.74 -9.33 11.42
CA TYR A 113 -16.70 -9.42 10.31
C TYR A 113 -17.68 -8.24 10.25
N GLY A 114 -17.62 -7.27 11.18
CA GLY A 114 -18.29 -5.97 11.05
C GLY A 114 -17.73 -5.11 9.91
N GLN A 115 -16.64 -5.55 9.29
CA GLN A 115 -15.99 -4.92 8.14
C GLN A 115 -16.58 -5.41 6.81
N SER A 116 -16.36 -4.68 5.72
CA SER A 116 -16.73 -5.17 4.38
C SER A 116 -16.05 -6.52 4.09
N GLN A 117 -16.73 -7.46 3.44
CA GLN A 117 -16.21 -8.81 3.11
C GLN A 117 -14.81 -8.78 2.47
N VAL A 118 -14.55 -7.80 1.60
CA VAL A 118 -13.26 -7.60 0.94
C VAL A 118 -12.13 -7.26 1.91
N ARG A 119 -12.44 -6.53 2.99
CA ARG A 119 -11.49 -6.17 4.05
C ARG A 119 -11.23 -7.35 4.98
N ALA A 120 -12.27 -8.09 5.35
CA ALA A 120 -12.15 -9.34 6.09
C ALA A 120 -11.23 -10.33 5.37
N ARG A 121 -11.40 -10.49 4.05
CA ARG A 121 -10.58 -11.39 3.22
C ARG A 121 -9.09 -11.00 3.15
N PHE A 122 -8.78 -9.70 3.16
CA PHE A 122 -7.39 -9.26 3.24
C PHE A 122 -6.80 -9.51 4.62
N THR A 123 -7.57 -9.23 5.68
CA THR A 123 -7.19 -9.55 7.06
C THR A 123 -6.93 -11.05 7.23
N GLU A 124 -7.81 -11.91 6.72
CA GLU A 124 -7.62 -13.36 6.74
C GLU A 124 -6.31 -13.79 6.07
N ALA A 125 -6.04 -13.29 4.86
CA ALA A 125 -4.78 -13.59 4.17
C ALA A 125 -3.54 -13.07 4.92
N HIS A 126 -3.68 -11.97 5.66
CA HIS A 126 -2.62 -11.40 6.49
C HIS A 126 -2.36 -12.25 7.74
N GLU A 127 -3.39 -12.75 8.41
CA GLU A 127 -3.23 -13.68 9.54
C GLU A 127 -2.64 -15.02 9.10
N ILE A 128 -3.10 -15.56 7.96
CA ILE A 128 -2.49 -16.73 7.33
C ILE A 128 -1.00 -16.48 7.07
N ALA A 129 -0.61 -15.28 6.65
CA ALA A 129 0.79 -14.95 6.41
C ALA A 129 1.63 -14.98 7.70
N HIS A 130 1.13 -14.41 8.80
CA HIS A 130 1.81 -14.52 10.10
C HIS A 130 2.02 -15.96 10.54
N ARG A 131 1.05 -16.84 10.28
CA ARG A 131 1.22 -18.29 10.56
C ARG A 131 2.15 -18.96 9.55
N ALA A 132 2.11 -18.59 8.28
CA ALA A 132 2.86 -19.28 7.22
C ALA A 132 4.36 -18.95 7.23
N ILE A 133 4.75 -17.76 7.69
CA ILE A 133 6.14 -17.30 7.67
C ILE A 133 6.87 -17.86 8.91
N PRO A 134 7.90 -18.72 8.74
CA PRO A 134 8.49 -19.45 9.88
C PRO A 134 9.07 -18.57 10.98
N TRP A 135 9.64 -17.41 10.64
CA TRP A 135 10.25 -16.51 11.62
C TRP A 135 9.24 -15.57 12.30
N HIS A 136 8.02 -15.44 11.77
CA HIS A 136 6.93 -14.76 12.49
C HIS A 136 6.50 -15.61 13.68
N GLN A 137 6.29 -16.92 13.48
CA GLN A 137 5.96 -17.87 14.56
C GLN A 137 7.00 -17.85 15.67
N ALA A 138 8.29 -18.00 15.31
CA ALA A 138 9.37 -17.99 16.28
C ALA A 138 9.45 -16.67 17.06
N SER A 139 9.16 -15.54 16.42
CA SER A 139 9.07 -14.25 17.09
C SER A 139 7.92 -14.25 18.10
N HIS A 140 6.69 -14.58 17.70
CA HIS A 140 5.54 -14.57 18.61
C HIS A 140 5.67 -15.57 19.78
N GLU A 141 6.25 -16.76 19.57
CA GLU A 141 6.49 -17.76 20.61
C GLU A 141 7.56 -17.32 21.63
N LEU A 142 8.68 -16.75 21.15
CA LEU A 142 9.79 -16.31 22.02
C LEU A 142 9.45 -15.11 22.91
N PHE A 143 8.50 -14.26 22.49
CA PHE A 143 8.10 -13.05 23.23
C PHE A 143 6.85 -13.24 24.11
N LEU A 144 6.15 -14.38 24.01
CA LEU A 144 5.10 -14.73 24.98
C LEU A 144 5.68 -15.23 26.31
N ASP A 145 6.92 -15.74 26.29
CA ASP A 145 7.62 -16.27 27.48
C ASP A 145 8.58 -15.27 28.16
N ASP A 146 8.89 -14.14 27.53
CA ASP A 146 9.76 -13.09 28.09
C ASP A 146 9.03 -11.74 28.01
N ASP A 147 8.98 -10.96 29.10
CA ASP A 147 8.31 -9.65 29.20
C ASP A 147 8.94 -8.54 28.30
N ARG A 148 9.67 -8.94 27.25
CA ARG A 148 10.36 -8.06 26.31
C ARG A 148 9.49 -7.85 25.07
N ALA A 149 9.12 -6.59 24.81
CA ALA A 149 8.49 -6.22 23.55
C ALA A 149 9.50 -6.30 22.40
N LEU A 150 9.02 -6.68 21.21
CA LEU A 150 9.74 -6.52 19.94
C LEU A 150 10.18 -5.06 19.76
N ASP A 151 11.34 -4.87 19.13
CA ASP A 151 11.72 -3.53 18.69
C ASP A 151 10.72 -3.02 17.63
N PRO A 152 10.26 -1.75 17.69
CA PRO A 152 9.27 -1.24 16.75
C PRO A 152 9.69 -1.30 15.28
N GLU A 153 11.00 -1.26 14.97
CA GLU A 153 11.47 -1.42 13.59
C GLU A 153 11.28 -2.86 13.11
N THR A 154 11.56 -3.85 13.98
CA THR A 154 11.31 -5.26 13.69
C THR A 154 9.82 -5.55 13.51
N GLU A 155 8.96 -4.98 14.34
CA GLU A 155 7.50 -5.13 14.22
C GLU A 155 7.03 -4.62 12.85
N LEU A 156 7.51 -3.45 12.40
CA LEU A 156 7.18 -2.91 11.08
C LEU A 156 7.65 -3.80 9.92
N GLU A 157 8.81 -4.45 10.06
CA GLU A 157 9.33 -5.39 9.05
C GLU A 157 8.46 -6.65 8.95
N LEU A 158 8.07 -7.25 10.08
CA LEU A 158 7.18 -8.42 10.11
C LEU A 158 5.80 -8.10 9.52
N GLU A 159 5.22 -6.95 9.88
CA GLU A 159 3.95 -6.48 9.31
C GLU A 159 4.05 -6.26 7.79
N ALA A 160 5.18 -5.74 7.30
CA ALA A 160 5.43 -5.57 5.88
C ALA A 160 5.49 -6.92 5.14
N GLU A 161 6.18 -7.91 5.71
CA GLU A 161 6.28 -9.26 5.15
C GLU A 161 4.91 -9.97 5.11
N ALA A 162 4.11 -9.84 6.17
CA ALA A 162 2.76 -10.37 6.21
C ALA A 162 1.87 -9.73 5.13
N ASN A 163 1.96 -8.41 4.94
CA ASN A 163 1.26 -7.71 3.87
C ASN A 163 1.70 -8.17 2.47
N ILE A 164 2.99 -8.44 2.27
CA ILE A 164 3.52 -8.97 1.01
C ILE A 164 2.93 -10.36 0.74
N MET A 165 3.02 -11.30 1.69
CA MET A 165 2.46 -12.63 1.50
C MET A 165 0.95 -12.60 1.29
N ALA A 166 0.20 -11.79 2.05
CA ALA A 166 -1.24 -11.63 1.86
C ALA A 166 -1.58 -11.17 0.43
N ALA A 167 -0.85 -10.18 -0.09
CA ALA A 167 -1.01 -9.75 -1.48
C ALA A 167 -0.70 -10.90 -2.46
N HIS A 168 0.36 -11.68 -2.24
CA HIS A 168 0.68 -12.83 -3.08
C HIS A 168 -0.37 -13.94 -3.01
N LEU A 169 -0.98 -14.22 -1.85
CA LEU A 169 -2.06 -15.20 -1.73
C LEU A 169 -3.31 -14.75 -2.49
N LEU A 170 -3.64 -13.46 -2.43
CA LEU A 170 -4.86 -12.92 -3.05
C LEU A 170 -4.71 -12.72 -4.56
N PHE A 171 -3.60 -12.16 -5.02
CA PHE A 171 -3.35 -11.84 -6.43
C PHE A 171 -2.62 -12.95 -7.18
N GLN A 172 -1.99 -13.89 -6.48
CA GLN A 172 -1.24 -15.01 -7.04
C GLN A 172 -0.16 -14.62 -8.06
N GLY A 173 0.52 -13.49 -7.81
CA GLY A 173 1.70 -13.07 -8.57
C GLY A 173 1.38 -12.81 -10.04
N ALA A 174 2.16 -13.46 -10.91
CA ALA A 174 2.06 -13.35 -12.37
C ALA A 174 0.65 -13.59 -12.91
N ARG A 175 -0.16 -14.43 -12.26
CA ARG A 175 -1.52 -14.75 -12.73
C ARG A 175 -2.44 -13.52 -12.78
N PHE A 176 -2.27 -12.56 -11.86
CA PHE A 176 -2.99 -11.29 -11.93
C PHE A 176 -2.54 -10.47 -13.14
N HIS A 177 -1.23 -10.32 -13.33
CA HIS A 177 -0.68 -9.53 -14.43
C HIS A 177 -0.93 -10.17 -15.79
N ASP A 178 -0.88 -11.48 -15.93
CA ASP A 178 -1.25 -12.19 -17.17
C ASP A 178 -2.67 -11.83 -17.62
N ARG A 179 -3.61 -11.75 -16.67
CA ARG A 179 -4.97 -11.28 -16.95
C ARG A 179 -4.98 -9.79 -17.26
N ALA A 180 -4.30 -8.96 -16.47
CA ALA A 180 -4.29 -7.52 -16.65
C ALA A 180 -3.70 -7.08 -18.00
N LEU A 181 -2.64 -7.75 -18.45
CA LEU A 181 -1.98 -7.52 -19.74
C LEU A 181 -2.84 -7.90 -20.95
N SER A 182 -3.94 -8.65 -20.75
CA SER A 182 -4.93 -8.88 -21.82
C SER A 182 -5.85 -7.68 -22.08
N TYR A 183 -5.80 -6.67 -21.19
CA TYR A 183 -6.58 -5.44 -21.27
C TYR A 183 -5.69 -4.23 -21.56
N GLU A 184 -6.34 -3.11 -21.87
CA GLU A 184 -5.67 -1.83 -22.04
C GLU A 184 -5.04 -1.33 -20.73
N LEU A 185 -3.84 -0.76 -20.83
CA LEU A 185 -3.13 -0.12 -19.73
C LEU A 185 -3.86 1.15 -19.25
N SER A 186 -4.79 0.97 -18.30
CA SER A 186 -5.67 2.01 -17.75
C SER A 186 -6.08 1.73 -16.30
N LEU A 187 -6.74 2.68 -15.64
CA LEU A 187 -7.37 2.44 -14.32
C LEU A 187 -8.66 1.62 -14.42
N ALA A 188 -9.25 1.49 -15.60
CA ALA A 188 -10.44 0.67 -15.81
C ALA A 188 -10.13 -0.84 -15.64
N THR A 189 -8.92 -1.26 -16.01
CA THR A 189 -8.45 -2.66 -15.91
C THR A 189 -8.42 -3.19 -14.48
N PRO A 190 -7.68 -2.59 -13.52
CA PRO A 190 -7.70 -3.07 -12.14
C PRO A 190 -9.09 -2.94 -11.50
N THR A 191 -9.89 -1.94 -11.88
CA THR A 191 -11.28 -1.80 -11.42
C THR A 191 -12.17 -2.97 -11.87
N LEU A 192 -11.99 -3.45 -13.11
CA LEU A 192 -12.67 -4.64 -13.62
C LEU A 192 -12.22 -5.93 -12.94
N LEU A 193 -10.92 -6.05 -12.63
CA LEU A 193 -10.33 -7.26 -12.07
C LEU A 193 -10.56 -7.41 -10.56
N ALA A 194 -10.68 -6.31 -9.81
CA ALA A 194 -10.86 -6.32 -8.36
C ALA A 194 -11.89 -7.36 -7.84
N PRO A 195 -13.14 -7.41 -8.36
CA PRO A 195 -14.12 -8.40 -7.89
C PRO A 195 -13.72 -9.84 -8.24
N GLN A 196 -13.03 -10.08 -9.35
CA GLN A 196 -12.62 -11.43 -9.78
C GLN A 196 -11.59 -12.05 -8.83
N PHE A 197 -10.76 -11.21 -8.21
CA PHE A 197 -9.77 -11.63 -7.22
C PHE A 197 -10.30 -11.53 -5.76
N GLY A 198 -11.53 -11.03 -5.58
CA GLY A 198 -12.12 -10.80 -4.27
C GLY A 198 -11.34 -9.77 -3.44
N THR A 199 -10.83 -8.72 -4.08
CA THR A 199 -10.00 -7.68 -3.43
C THR A 199 -10.62 -6.29 -3.59
N SER A 200 -10.13 -5.32 -2.81
CA SER A 200 -10.64 -3.95 -2.90
C SER A 200 -10.02 -3.27 -4.11
N MET A 201 -10.79 -2.42 -4.78
CA MET A 201 -10.30 -1.61 -5.88
C MET A 201 -9.00 -0.87 -5.54
N HIS A 202 -8.89 -0.35 -4.31
CA HIS A 202 -7.67 0.31 -3.85
C HIS A 202 -6.47 -0.65 -3.83
N ALA A 203 -6.61 -1.83 -3.21
CA ALA A 203 -5.55 -2.83 -3.16
C ALA A 203 -5.18 -3.33 -4.57
N THR A 204 -6.17 -3.57 -5.42
CA THR A 204 -5.96 -4.01 -6.80
C THR A 204 -5.22 -2.98 -7.64
N ILE A 205 -5.59 -1.69 -7.57
CA ILE A 205 -4.92 -0.62 -8.30
C ILE A 205 -3.46 -0.48 -7.86
N ARG A 206 -3.18 -0.60 -6.56
CA ARG A 206 -1.81 -0.56 -6.04
C ARG A 206 -0.98 -1.73 -6.55
N TYR A 207 -1.48 -2.96 -6.36
CA TYR A 207 -0.79 -4.18 -6.77
C TYR A 207 -0.51 -4.19 -8.27
N TYR A 208 -1.49 -3.73 -9.08
CA TYR A 208 -1.37 -3.58 -10.52
C TYR A 208 -0.17 -2.73 -10.92
N VAL A 209 0.11 -1.65 -10.21
CA VAL A 209 1.19 -0.71 -10.53
C VAL A 209 2.54 -1.14 -9.96
N GLU A 210 2.57 -1.55 -8.68
CA GLU A 210 3.79 -1.93 -7.97
C GLU A 210 4.52 -3.10 -8.66
N HIS A 211 3.77 -3.99 -9.31
CA HIS A 211 4.33 -5.18 -9.97
C HIS A 211 4.14 -5.15 -11.50
N HIS A 212 3.79 -4.00 -12.08
CA HIS A 212 3.57 -3.91 -13.53
C HIS A 212 4.90 -4.10 -14.30
N PRO A 213 4.93 -4.90 -15.39
CA PRO A 213 6.16 -5.03 -16.18
C PRO A 213 6.48 -3.78 -17.02
N GLU A 214 5.46 -3.06 -17.50
CA GLU A 214 5.66 -1.78 -18.21
C GLU A 214 5.91 -0.60 -17.26
N SER A 215 6.50 0.49 -17.79
CA SER A 215 6.81 1.72 -17.05
C SER A 215 5.56 2.50 -16.61
N VAL A 216 4.90 2.04 -15.55
CA VAL A 216 3.70 2.63 -14.95
C VAL A 216 3.99 3.27 -13.59
N ALA A 217 3.29 4.35 -13.27
CA ALA A 217 3.32 4.97 -11.94
C ALA A 217 1.93 5.45 -11.50
N LEU A 218 1.73 5.59 -10.19
CA LEU A 218 0.46 5.95 -9.57
C LEU A 218 0.65 6.92 -8.41
N ALA A 219 -0.11 8.00 -8.39
CA ALA A 219 -0.27 8.85 -7.23
C ALA A 219 -1.66 8.64 -6.62
N ILE A 220 -1.70 8.47 -5.30
CA ILE A 220 -2.94 8.45 -4.53
C ILE A 220 -3.03 9.81 -3.83
N VAL A 221 -4.01 10.61 -4.23
CA VAL A 221 -4.14 11.98 -3.76
C VAL A 221 -5.45 12.19 -3.01
N GLY A 222 -5.39 13.06 -2.01
CA GLY A 222 -6.55 13.43 -1.21
C GLY A 222 -7.58 14.20 -2.03
N GLN A 223 -8.80 14.26 -1.51
CA GLN A 223 -9.93 14.92 -2.18
C GLN A 223 -10.13 16.40 -1.81
N PHE A 224 -9.49 16.86 -0.74
CA PHE A 224 -9.69 18.22 -0.22
C PHE A 224 -8.52 19.11 -0.62
N ALA A 225 -8.83 20.12 -1.44
CA ALA A 225 -7.90 21.19 -1.77
C ALA A 225 -7.55 21.99 -0.50
N THR A 226 -6.28 22.35 -0.38
CA THR A 226 -5.78 23.30 0.60
C THR A 226 -5.86 24.72 0.04
N SER A 227 -5.64 25.74 0.87
CA SER A 227 -5.80 27.15 0.49
C SER A 227 -4.85 27.64 -0.60
N ASP A 228 -3.82 26.86 -0.96
CA ASP A 228 -2.87 27.14 -2.03
C ASP A 228 -3.17 26.34 -3.32
N ASP A 229 -4.40 25.87 -3.49
CA ASP A 229 -4.86 25.06 -4.63
C ASP A 229 -4.06 23.76 -4.84
N THR A 230 -3.57 23.17 -3.74
CA THR A 230 -2.94 21.85 -3.77
C THR A 230 -3.72 20.81 -2.99
N VAL A 231 -3.58 19.54 -3.36
CA VAL A 231 -4.04 18.38 -2.58
C VAL A 231 -2.85 17.60 -2.04
N PRO A 232 -2.97 16.97 -0.86
CA PRO A 232 -1.95 16.08 -0.36
C PRO A 232 -1.82 14.85 -1.27
N VAL A 233 -0.58 14.45 -1.56
CA VAL A 233 -0.25 13.17 -2.17
C VAL A 233 0.05 12.22 -1.01
N TRP A 234 -0.86 11.29 -0.76
CA TRP A 234 -0.72 10.33 0.33
C TRP A 234 0.26 9.22 -0.01
N ASN A 235 0.32 8.83 -1.28
CA ASN A 235 1.28 7.84 -1.73
C ASN A 235 1.66 8.04 -3.20
N ALA A 236 2.88 7.69 -3.56
CA ALA A 236 3.39 7.70 -4.92
C ALA A 236 4.13 6.38 -5.18
N LEU A 237 3.53 5.54 -6.01
CA LEU A 237 3.97 4.18 -6.32
C LEU A 237 4.43 4.12 -7.77
N ALA A 238 5.33 3.20 -8.08
CA ALA A 238 5.82 2.99 -9.42
C ALA A 238 6.22 1.54 -9.63
N SER A 239 6.07 1.08 -10.86
CA SER A 239 6.64 -0.17 -11.35
C SER A 239 8.18 -0.15 -11.30
N PRO A 240 8.84 -1.31 -11.23
CA PRO A 240 10.30 -1.41 -11.29
C PRO A 240 10.86 -0.74 -12.55
N THR A 241 10.21 -0.95 -13.70
CA THR A 241 10.60 -0.34 -14.98
C THR A 241 10.52 1.18 -14.94
N PHE A 242 9.46 1.75 -14.36
CA PHE A 242 9.35 3.21 -14.21
C PHE A 242 10.44 3.76 -13.29
N ILE A 243 10.73 3.08 -12.18
CA ILE A 243 11.78 3.50 -11.24
C ILE A 243 13.16 3.46 -11.92
N ALA A 244 13.46 2.43 -12.70
CA ALA A 244 14.69 2.36 -13.47
C ALA A 244 14.83 3.51 -14.48
N GLU A 245 13.72 3.93 -15.09
CA GLU A 245 13.71 5.00 -16.10
C GLU A 245 13.71 6.43 -15.53
N HIS A 246 13.01 6.68 -14.42
CA HIS A 246 12.72 8.02 -13.89
C HIS A 246 13.12 8.23 -12.43
N GLY A 247 13.52 7.17 -11.74
CA GLY A 247 13.63 7.13 -10.29
C GLY A 247 12.25 7.10 -9.60
N PRO A 248 12.23 7.26 -8.26
CA PRO A 248 10.99 7.22 -7.48
C PRO A 248 9.97 8.26 -7.94
N PHE A 249 8.72 7.84 -8.14
CA PHE A 249 7.65 8.72 -8.60
C PHE A 249 7.33 9.86 -7.61
N SER A 250 7.61 9.66 -6.32
CA SER A 250 7.51 10.69 -5.28
C SER A 250 8.28 11.97 -5.61
N ARG A 251 9.38 11.88 -6.39
CA ARG A 251 10.16 13.05 -6.84
C ARG A 251 9.35 14.03 -7.70
N TRP A 252 8.24 13.58 -8.29
CA TRP A 252 7.38 14.43 -9.10
C TRP A 252 6.45 15.32 -8.24
N PHE A 253 6.38 15.07 -6.94
CA PHE A 253 5.49 15.73 -5.99
C PHE A 253 6.28 16.31 -4.80
N PRO A 254 7.08 17.38 -5.02
CA PRO A 254 7.84 18.00 -3.94
C PRO A 254 6.91 18.43 -2.80
N GLY A 255 7.26 18.06 -1.57
CA GLY A 255 6.46 18.34 -0.38
C GLY A 255 5.21 17.47 -0.23
N ASN A 256 5.09 16.37 -0.99
CA ASN A 256 3.91 15.48 -0.99
C ASN A 256 2.62 16.22 -1.34
N ARG A 257 2.68 17.13 -2.32
CA ARG A 257 1.55 17.96 -2.77
C ARG A 257 1.41 17.91 -4.29
N LEU A 258 0.18 17.98 -4.75
CA LEU A 258 -0.18 18.09 -6.16
C LEU A 258 -1.00 19.37 -6.34
N ALA A 259 -0.54 20.29 -7.19
CA ALA A 259 -1.32 21.47 -7.57
C ALA A 259 -2.50 21.07 -8.48
N ILE A 260 -3.71 21.49 -8.14
CA ILE A 260 -4.97 21.11 -8.83
C ILE A 260 -5.85 22.31 -9.22
N GLY A 261 -5.29 23.52 -9.21
CA GLY A 261 -6.01 24.75 -9.60
C GLY A 261 -6.42 24.80 -11.07
N SER A 262 -7.17 25.84 -11.44
CA SER A 262 -7.64 26.11 -12.81
C SER A 262 -6.80 27.16 -13.56
N GLY A 263 -5.67 27.58 -12.98
CA GLY A 263 -4.73 28.52 -13.61
C GLY A 263 -3.97 27.91 -14.80
N ALA A 264 -3.47 28.77 -15.69
CA ALA A 264 -2.77 28.37 -16.92
C ALA A 264 -1.51 27.49 -16.70
N ASP A 265 -0.96 27.46 -15.49
CA ASP A 265 0.27 26.75 -15.14
C ASP A 265 0.06 25.36 -14.49
N VAL A 266 -1.18 24.84 -14.49
CA VAL A 266 -1.45 23.52 -13.88
C VAL A 266 -0.96 22.39 -14.78
N ARG A 267 0.00 21.63 -14.25
CA ARG A 267 0.61 20.48 -14.94
C ARG A 267 -0.45 19.39 -15.19
N PRO A 268 -0.32 18.57 -16.26
CA PRO A 268 -1.34 17.59 -16.66
C PRO A 268 -1.86 16.68 -15.54
N LEU A 269 -1.02 16.29 -14.57
CA LEU A 269 -1.42 15.46 -13.41
C LEU A 269 -2.43 16.14 -12.49
N GLY A 270 -2.25 17.44 -12.25
CA GLY A 270 -3.16 18.24 -11.44
C GLY A 270 -4.51 18.41 -12.12
N GLN A 271 -4.47 18.65 -13.42
CA GLN A 271 -5.67 18.88 -14.22
C GLN A 271 -6.52 17.61 -14.36
N VAL A 272 -5.93 16.42 -14.58
CA VAL A 272 -6.72 15.16 -14.56
C VAL A 272 -7.31 14.88 -13.18
N ALA A 273 -6.55 15.14 -12.10
CA ALA A 273 -7.05 14.95 -10.74
C ALA A 273 -8.23 15.89 -10.44
N HIS A 274 -8.11 17.16 -10.83
CA HIS A 274 -9.17 18.15 -10.71
C HIS A 274 -10.43 17.71 -11.48
N ARG A 275 -10.30 17.31 -12.75
CA ARG A 275 -11.42 16.81 -13.57
C ARG A 275 -12.14 15.63 -12.92
N ALA A 276 -11.38 14.66 -12.38
CA ALA A 276 -11.95 13.50 -11.69
C ALA A 276 -12.70 13.88 -10.41
N LEU A 277 -12.17 14.83 -9.61
CA LEU A 277 -12.86 15.37 -8.43
C LEU A 277 -14.18 16.06 -8.77
N HIS A 278 -14.27 16.64 -9.97
CA HIS A 278 -15.47 17.35 -10.46
C HIS A 278 -16.42 16.45 -11.26
N GLY A 279 -16.30 15.13 -11.09
CA GLY A 279 -17.27 14.15 -11.59
C GLY A 279 -16.99 13.63 -13.00
N GLU A 280 -15.88 14.00 -13.63
CA GLU A 280 -15.49 13.38 -14.90
C GLU A 280 -14.99 11.95 -14.66
N SER A 281 -15.55 10.99 -15.41
CA SER A 281 -15.14 9.59 -15.33
C SER A 281 -13.90 9.34 -16.19
N HIS A 282 -12.82 8.86 -15.57
CA HIS A 282 -11.55 8.53 -16.22
C HIS A 282 -10.97 9.64 -17.14
N PRO A 283 -10.86 10.91 -16.70
CA PRO A 283 -10.24 11.95 -17.52
C PRO A 283 -8.79 11.61 -17.85
N GLU A 284 -8.42 11.85 -19.11
CA GLU A 284 -7.07 11.61 -19.60
C GLU A 284 -6.43 12.91 -20.12
N LEU A 285 -5.11 13.03 -19.93
CA LEU A 285 -4.27 14.06 -20.53
C LEU A 285 -2.90 13.48 -20.91
N GLU A 286 -2.25 14.12 -21.86
CA GLU A 286 -0.89 13.77 -22.24
C GLU A 286 0.14 14.61 -21.48
N LEU A 287 1.29 14.00 -21.22
CA LEU A 287 2.45 14.70 -20.69
C LEU A 287 3.73 14.19 -21.32
N ARG A 288 4.75 15.04 -21.33
CA ARG A 288 6.10 14.71 -21.77
C ARG A 288 7.05 14.81 -20.58
N ARG A 289 7.99 13.87 -20.48
CA ARG A 289 8.98 13.84 -19.40
C ARG A 289 10.32 13.39 -19.94
N THR A 290 11.36 14.06 -19.48
CA THR A 290 12.74 13.66 -19.71
C THR A 290 13.08 12.54 -18.72
N ALA A 291 13.46 11.38 -19.25
CA ALA A 291 13.94 10.24 -18.48
C ALA A 291 15.37 10.48 -17.98
N LEU A 292 15.88 9.56 -17.14
CA LEU A 292 17.24 9.66 -16.56
C LEU A 292 18.36 9.60 -17.61
N ASP A 293 18.10 8.98 -18.76
CA ASP A 293 19.02 8.93 -19.90
C ASP A 293 18.98 10.20 -20.78
N GLY A 294 18.12 11.17 -20.45
CA GLY A 294 17.95 12.42 -21.19
C GLY A 294 16.93 12.36 -22.33
N GLU A 295 16.34 11.19 -22.64
CA GLU A 295 15.32 11.07 -23.67
C GLU A 295 13.97 11.64 -23.23
N VAL A 296 13.27 12.34 -24.13
CA VAL A 296 11.92 12.83 -23.87
C VAL A 296 10.88 11.78 -24.24
N ARG A 297 10.22 11.22 -23.23
CA ARG A 297 9.16 10.21 -23.37
C ARG A 297 7.77 10.83 -23.26
N ARG A 298 6.80 10.23 -23.96
CA ARG A 298 5.39 10.60 -23.95
C ARG A 298 4.61 9.66 -23.02
N TYR A 299 3.83 10.24 -22.13
CA TYR A 299 2.97 9.52 -21.20
C TYR A 299 1.51 9.96 -21.35
N LYS A 300 0.61 9.07 -20.94
CA LYS A 300 -0.78 9.37 -20.63
C LYS A 300 -0.94 9.42 -19.12
N ALA A 301 -1.52 10.51 -18.62
CA ALA A 301 -2.08 10.58 -17.28
C ALA A 301 -3.59 10.31 -17.35
N GLU A 302 -4.08 9.44 -16.49
CA GLU A 302 -5.49 9.10 -16.31
C GLU A 302 -5.84 9.23 -14.84
N ALA A 303 -7.01 9.76 -14.49
CA ALA A 303 -7.43 9.85 -13.10
C ALA A 303 -8.77 9.16 -12.82
N PHE A 304 -8.93 8.62 -11.62
CA PHE A 304 -10.19 8.01 -11.16
C PHE A 304 -10.46 8.40 -9.72
N TYR A 305 -11.66 8.89 -9.43
CA TYR A 305 -12.10 9.26 -8.09
C TYR A 305 -13.05 8.20 -7.53
N ASN A 306 -12.67 7.56 -6.42
CA ASN A 306 -13.46 6.48 -5.80
C ASN A 306 -14.37 6.97 -4.66
N GLN A 307 -14.69 8.26 -4.62
CA GLN A 307 -15.44 8.93 -3.53
C GLN A 307 -14.67 9.11 -2.21
N ARG A 308 -13.39 8.70 -2.14
CA ARG A 308 -12.52 8.89 -0.96
C ARG A 308 -11.20 9.54 -1.31
N CYS A 309 -10.59 9.11 -2.40
CA CYS A 309 -9.34 9.62 -2.94
C CYS A 309 -9.34 9.54 -4.46
N VAL A 310 -8.39 10.25 -5.06
CA VAL A 310 -8.17 10.21 -6.50
C VAL A 310 -6.91 9.40 -6.78
N PHE A 311 -7.02 8.46 -7.70
CA PHE A 311 -5.90 7.76 -8.29
C PHE A 311 -5.49 8.51 -9.55
N VAL A 312 -4.20 8.84 -9.68
CA VAL A 312 -3.64 9.44 -10.89
C VAL A 312 -2.60 8.47 -11.44
N LEU A 313 -2.95 7.77 -12.51
CA LEU A 313 -2.12 6.78 -13.18
C LEU A 313 -1.35 7.43 -14.32
N VAL A 314 -0.05 7.15 -14.41
CA VAL A 314 0.85 7.57 -15.49
C VAL A 314 1.33 6.33 -16.23
N THR A 315 1.07 6.28 -17.53
CA THR A 315 1.35 5.12 -18.40
C THR A 315 2.10 5.57 -19.65
N PRO A 316 3.01 4.75 -20.20
CA PRO A 316 3.73 5.12 -21.40
C PRO A 316 2.75 5.19 -22.57
N ARG A 317 2.98 6.12 -23.48
CA ARG A 317 2.19 6.19 -24.71
C ARG A 317 2.92 5.44 -25.82
N SER A 318 2.77 4.12 -25.87
CA SER A 318 3.24 3.30 -26.99
C SER A 318 2.28 3.42 -28.19
N GLY A 319 2.82 3.38 -29.40
CA GLY A 319 2.04 3.51 -30.66
C GLY A 319 1.17 2.30 -31.01
N LEU A 320 1.37 1.17 -30.34
CA LEU A 320 0.58 -0.06 -30.49
C LEU A 320 -0.06 -0.42 -29.16
N ARG A 321 -1.38 -0.17 -29.02
CA ARG A 321 -2.17 -0.71 -27.90
C ARG A 321 -2.77 -2.04 -28.33
N LEU A 322 -2.12 -3.14 -27.96
CA LEU A 322 -2.68 -4.49 -28.05
C LEU A 322 -3.29 -4.83 -26.69
N GLY A 323 -4.61 -4.69 -26.56
CA GLY A 323 -5.34 -5.02 -25.34
C GLY A 323 -6.83 -4.72 -25.48
N ARG A 324 -7.69 -5.52 -24.85
CA ARG A 324 -9.14 -5.28 -24.87
C ARG A 324 -9.44 -3.99 -24.10
N ARG A 325 -10.15 -3.04 -24.72
CA ARG A 325 -10.58 -1.82 -24.02
C ARG A 325 -11.72 -2.16 -23.07
N VAL A 326 -11.61 -1.65 -21.85
CA VAL A 326 -12.67 -1.75 -20.83
C VAL A 326 -13.42 -0.43 -20.80
N ARG A 327 -14.74 -0.47 -20.94
CA ARG A 327 -15.62 0.67 -20.62
C ARG A 327 -16.36 0.34 -19.34
N LEU A 328 -16.06 1.06 -18.27
CA LEU A 328 -16.86 0.97 -17.05
C LEU A 328 -18.19 1.70 -17.30
N ALA A 329 -19.30 1.08 -16.90
CA ALA A 329 -20.59 1.77 -16.89
C ALA A 329 -20.51 2.90 -15.84
N GLY A 330 -20.82 4.12 -16.28
CA GLY A 330 -20.84 5.32 -15.43
C GLY A 330 -22.02 5.34 -14.47
#